data_AF-A0A9D5JM65-F1
#
_entry.id   AF-A0A9D5JM65-F1
#
_cell.length_a   1.000
_cell.length_b   1.000
_cell.length_c   1.000
_cell.angle_alpha   90.00
_cell.angle_beta   90.00
_cell.angle_gamma   90.00
#
_symmetry.space_group_name_H-M   'P 1'
#
loop_
_entity.id
_entity.type
_entity.pdbx_description
1 polymer ?
#
loop_
_entity_poly.entity_id
_entity_poly.type
_entity_poly.pdbx_seq_one_letter_code
_entity_poly.pdbx_strand_id
1 'polypeptide(L)'
;MRGGPDTLRSVHGGRDSFTEQGFLETIIGGAHMMVADRGENGRLYLRFIHQFGAATRDDNSPHYEERAVLFASGDWKVMPR
;
A
#
# COMPACT_ATOMS: atom_id res chain seq x y z
N MET A 1 4.20 -9.37 -10.87
CA MET A 1 4.42 -7.94 -10.55
C MET A 1 3.39 -7.11 -11.31
N ARG A 2 2.58 -6.32 -10.59
CA ARG A 2 1.76 -5.21 -11.13
C ARG A 2 2.52 -3.92 -10.83
N GLY A 3 2.45 -2.89 -11.66
CA GLY A 3 3.27 -1.67 -11.49
C GLY A 3 3.79 -1.03 -12.79
N GLY A 4 3.65 -1.72 -13.92
CA GLY A 4 3.99 -1.16 -15.24
C GLY A 4 3.00 -0.07 -15.70
N PRO A 5 3.29 0.62 -16.81
CA PRO A 5 2.54 1.79 -17.29
C PRO A 5 1.03 1.52 -17.53
N ASP A 6 0.64 0.25 -17.70
CA ASP A 6 -0.74 -0.16 -17.97
C ASP A 6 -1.49 -0.65 -16.71
N THR A 7 -1.04 -0.26 -15.51
CA THR A 7 -1.71 -0.64 -14.25
C THR A 7 -2.11 0.57 -13.42
N LEU A 8 -3.35 0.56 -12.91
CA LEU A 8 -3.86 1.61 -12.01
C LEU A 8 -3.00 1.79 -10.75
N ARG A 9 -2.28 0.74 -10.35
CA ARG A 9 -1.40 0.76 -9.18
C ARG A 9 0.04 0.94 -9.64
N SER A 10 0.59 2.12 -9.38
CA SER A 10 1.98 2.46 -9.66
C SER A 10 2.90 2.09 -8.49
N VAL A 11 3.97 1.34 -8.76
CA VAL A 11 5.05 1.01 -7.81
C VAL A 11 6.34 0.99 -8.62
N HIS A 12 7.20 1.98 -8.40
CA HIS A 12 8.39 2.21 -9.23
C HIS A 12 9.63 2.38 -8.35
N GLY A 13 10.69 1.67 -8.69
CA GLY A 13 12.06 1.94 -8.21
C GLY A 13 12.83 2.84 -9.18
N GLY A 14 13.99 3.32 -8.76
CA GLY A 14 14.96 4.04 -9.57
C GLY A 14 16.21 3.20 -9.86
N ARG A 15 17.09 3.68 -10.72
CA ARG A 15 18.35 2.98 -11.03
C ARG A 15 19.24 2.78 -9.80
N ASP A 16 19.09 3.64 -8.81
CA ASP A 16 19.88 3.67 -7.59
C ASP A 16 19.15 3.07 -6.37
N SER A 17 17.97 2.45 -6.54
CA SER A 17 17.24 1.81 -5.42
C SER A 17 17.43 0.31 -5.34
N PHE A 18 18.55 -0.21 -5.83
CA PHE A 18 18.91 -1.60 -5.56
C PHE A 18 19.46 -1.72 -4.13
N THR A 19 18.90 -2.65 -3.35
CA THR A 19 19.49 -3.05 -2.07
C THR A 19 20.82 -3.75 -2.32
N GLU A 20 21.65 -3.89 -1.28
CA GLU A 20 22.91 -4.66 -1.35
C GLU A 20 22.70 -6.12 -1.80
N GLN A 21 21.50 -6.67 -1.54
CA GLN A 21 21.09 -8.01 -1.95
C GLN A 21 20.51 -8.06 -3.37
N GLY A 22 20.48 -6.92 -4.09
CA GLY A 22 20.02 -6.82 -5.48
C GLY A 22 18.51 -6.71 -5.67
N PHE A 23 17.74 -6.42 -4.61
CA PHE A 23 16.30 -6.17 -4.74
C PHE A 23 16.04 -4.71 -5.11
N LEU A 24 15.04 -4.45 -5.95
CA LEU A 24 14.65 -3.09 -6.28
C LEU A 24 13.64 -2.57 -5.25
N GLU A 25 14.02 -1.53 -4.51
CA GLU A 25 13.11 -0.80 -3.62
C GLU A 25 12.29 0.24 -4.37
N THR A 26 11.09 0.49 -3.85
CA THR A 26 10.16 1.48 -4.42
C THR A 26 10.54 2.88 -3.95
N ILE A 27 10.73 3.80 -4.89
CA ILE A 27 10.96 5.24 -4.63
C ILE A 27 9.68 6.05 -4.86
N ILE A 28 8.85 5.64 -5.85
CA ILE A 28 7.67 6.40 -6.29
C ILE A 28 6.47 5.47 -6.44
N GLY A 29 5.30 5.94 -5.96
CA GLY A 29 4.03 5.23 -6.05
C GLY A 29 3.63 4.56 -4.74
N GLY A 30 2.63 3.68 -4.82
CA GLY A 30 2.07 2.96 -3.66
C GLY A 30 1.25 3.82 -2.68
N ALA A 31 0.88 5.03 -3.10
CA ALA A 31 0.08 5.99 -2.33
C ALA A 31 -1.13 5.36 -1.60
N HIS A 32 -1.63 6.09 -0.60
CA HIS A 32 -2.82 5.66 0.13
C HIS A 32 -4.00 5.52 -0.83
N MET A 33 -4.57 4.31 -0.88
CA MET A 33 -5.75 4.02 -1.69
C MET A 33 -6.91 3.65 -0.77
N MET A 34 -8.09 4.15 -1.10
CA MET A 34 -9.32 3.86 -0.38
C MET A 34 -10.47 3.64 -1.38
N VAL A 35 -11.28 2.62 -1.11
CA VAL A 35 -12.50 2.31 -1.85
C VAL A 35 -13.65 2.41 -0.85
N ALA A 36 -14.69 3.16 -1.24
CA ALA A 36 -15.87 3.39 -0.45
C ALA A 36 -17.11 2.98 -1.25
N ASP A 37 -17.81 1.94 -0.79
CA ASP A 37 -19.07 1.51 -1.37
C ASP A 37 -20.22 1.91 -0.45
N ARG A 38 -21.27 2.49 -1.03
CA ARG A 38 -22.51 2.79 -0.30
C ARG A 38 -23.56 1.74 -0.61
N GLY A 39 -23.84 0.89 0.38
CA GLY A 39 -24.90 -0.09 0.32
C GLY A 39 -26.29 0.51 0.58
N GLU A 40 -27.29 -0.36 0.51
CA GLU A 40 -28.66 -0.02 0.86
C GLU A 40 -28.77 0.50 2.31
N ASN A 41 -29.75 1.36 2.56
CA ASN A 41 -29.99 2.00 3.86
C ASN A 41 -28.82 2.87 4.37
N GLY A 42 -27.92 3.29 3.48
CA GLY A 42 -26.80 4.18 3.82
C GLY A 42 -25.62 3.48 4.49
N ARG A 43 -25.57 2.14 4.51
CA ARG A 43 -24.42 1.40 5.04
C ARG A 43 -23.17 1.69 4.20
N LEU A 44 -22.09 2.11 4.85
CA LEU A 44 -20.82 2.40 4.21
C LEU A 44 -19.88 1.21 4.36
N TYR A 45 -19.27 0.77 3.26
CA TYR A 45 -18.22 -0.23 3.24
C TYR A 45 -16.92 0.43 2.82
N LEU A 46 -15.93 0.36 3.71
CA LEU A 46 -14.64 0.98 3.50
C LEU A 46 -13.55 -0.08 3.49
N ARG A 47 -12.70 0.00 2.49
CA ARG A 47 -11.46 -0.75 2.45
C ARG A 47 -10.34 0.14 1.96
N PHE A 48 -9.17 0.02 2.55
CA PHE A 48 -8.04 0.89 2.25
C PHE A 48 -6.72 0.11 2.30
N ILE A 49 -5.69 0.67 1.69
CA ILE A 49 -4.34 0.13 1.78
C ILE A 49 -3.31 1.24 1.62
N HIS A 50 -2.19 1.10 2.31
CA HIS A 50 -0.98 1.92 2.20
C HIS A 50 0.22 0.99 2.44
N GLN A 51 1.34 1.22 1.76
CA GLN A 51 2.53 0.34 1.89
C GLN A 51 3.11 0.34 3.30
N PHE A 52 2.99 1.46 4.01
CA PHE A 52 3.34 1.60 5.42
C PHE A 52 2.09 1.53 6.30
N GLY A 53 2.29 1.22 7.57
CA GLY A 53 1.30 1.36 8.62
C GLY A 53 1.01 2.83 9.00
N ALA A 54 0.37 3.02 10.15
CA ALA A 54 -0.08 4.33 10.61
C ALA A 54 1.07 5.29 10.97
N ALA A 55 2.25 4.76 11.30
CA ALA A 55 3.42 5.55 11.70
C ALA A 55 4.41 5.71 10.54
N THR A 56 3.95 6.14 9.36
CA THR A 56 4.75 6.20 8.11
C THR A 56 6.08 6.98 8.22
N ARG A 57 6.23 7.85 9.22
CA ARG A 57 7.42 8.70 9.41
C ARG A 57 8.35 8.24 10.55
N ASP A 58 8.00 7.17 11.26
CA ASP A 58 8.75 6.65 12.40
C ASP A 58 8.99 5.15 12.19
N ASP A 59 10.17 4.81 11.67
CA ASP A 59 10.59 3.45 11.37
C ASP A 59 10.84 2.58 12.62
N ASN A 60 10.95 3.20 13.81
CA ASN A 60 11.06 2.48 15.07
C ASN A 60 9.70 2.06 15.65
N SER A 61 8.61 2.56 15.07
CA SER A 61 7.26 2.23 15.51
C SER A 61 6.87 0.81 15.06
N PRO A 62 6.22 0.01 15.91
CA PRO A 62 5.59 -1.25 15.46
C PRO A 62 4.52 -1.01 14.38
N HIS A 63 4.07 0.24 14.21
CA HIS A 63 3.08 0.65 13.23
C HIS A 63 3.69 1.22 11.94
N TYR A 64 4.99 1.02 11.68
CA TYR A 64 5.65 1.46 10.45
C TYR A 64 5.43 0.49 9.27
N GLU A 65 5.74 -0.79 9.45
CA GLU A 65 5.79 -1.77 8.35
C GLU A 65 4.68 -2.85 8.41
N GLU A 66 3.79 -2.76 9.40
CA GLU A 66 2.73 -3.76 9.68
C GLU A 66 1.81 -4.08 8.47
N ARG A 67 1.82 -3.24 7.42
CA ARG A 67 0.98 -3.38 6.20
C ARG A 67 1.75 -3.79 4.95
N ALA A 68 3.07 -3.87 5.00
CA ALA A 68 3.89 -4.12 3.82
C ALA A 68 3.54 -5.45 3.13
N VAL A 69 3.32 -6.51 3.92
CA VAL A 69 2.94 -7.84 3.41
C VAL A 69 1.57 -7.82 2.74
N LEU A 70 0.57 -7.20 3.38
CA LEU A 70 -0.79 -7.06 2.82
C LEU A 70 -0.81 -6.19 1.56
N PHE A 71 0.01 -5.13 1.54
CA PHE A 71 0.20 -4.31 0.36
C PHE A 71 0.81 -5.13 -0.77
N ALA A 72 1.87 -5.89 -0.51
CA ALA A 72 2.58 -6.71 -1.50
C ALA A 72 1.70 -7.83 -2.09
N SER A 73 0.78 -8.41 -1.32
CA SER A 73 -0.16 -9.43 -1.80
C SER A 73 -1.24 -8.87 -2.73
N GLY A 74 -1.48 -7.56 -2.73
CA GLY A 74 -2.54 -6.93 -3.51
C GLY A 74 -3.87 -6.78 -2.76
N ASP A 75 -3.88 -7.07 -1.46
CA ASP A 75 -5.08 -7.10 -0.63
C ASP A 75 -5.39 -5.75 0.01
N TRP A 76 -6.57 -5.68 0.62
CA TRP A 76 -7.11 -4.48 1.25
C TRP A 76 -7.38 -4.70 2.74
N LYS A 77 -7.10 -3.69 3.56
CA LYS A 77 -7.59 -3.65 4.94
C LYS A 77 -9.07 -3.25 4.92
N VAL A 78 -9.91 -4.14 5.42
CA VAL A 78 -11.35 -3.88 5.60
C VAL A 78 -11.54 -3.14 6.93
N MET A 79 -12.29 -2.04 6.90
CA MET A 79 -12.65 -1.33 8.13
C MET A 79 -13.68 -2.15 8.92
N PRO A 80 -13.56 -2.22 10.26
CA PRO A 80 -14.62 -2.76 11.12
C PRO A 80 -15.94 -2.03 10.87
N ARG A 81 -17.06 -2.75 11.07
CA ARG A 81 -18.41 -2.20 10.98
C ARG A 81 -18.86 -1.57 12.29
#